data_AF-A0A836J7W0-F1
#
_entry.id   AF-A0A836J7W0-F1
#
_cell.length_a   1.000
_cell.length_b   1.000
_cell.length_c   1.000
_cell.angle_alpha   90.00
_cell.angle_beta   90.00
_cell.angle_gamma   90.00
#
_symmetry.space_group_name_H-M   'P 1'
#
loop_
_entity.id
_entity.type
_entity.pdbx_description
1 polymer ?
#
loop_
_entity_poly.entity_id
_entity_poly.type
_entity_poly.pdbx_seq_one_letter_code
_entity_poly.pdbx_strand_id
1 'polypeptide(L)'
;MPGSVEHRNVTPLINFIRDVCRGRKITLAHRYADDQAKRTQPPPNVPGGPYHKTSQIYYYTRDARREVKPPILIDGVKQITE
;
A
#
# COMPACT_ATOMS: atom_id res chain seq x y z
N MET A 1 -21.31 17.07 -9.51
CA MET A 1 -21.06 15.61 -9.37
C MET A 1 -21.65 14.98 -10.61
N PRO A 2 -20.96 14.12 -11.37
CA PRO A 2 -21.64 13.37 -12.42
C PRO A 2 -22.81 12.62 -11.76
N GLY A 3 -24.00 12.68 -12.36
CA GLY A 3 -25.19 12.04 -11.82
C GLY A 3 -25.03 10.52 -11.71
N SER A 4 -26.00 9.83 -11.10
CA SER A 4 -26.01 8.37 -11.03
C SER A 4 -25.89 7.79 -12.44
N VAL A 5 -24.78 7.11 -12.74
CA VAL A 5 -24.58 6.42 -14.02
C VAL A 5 -25.18 5.03 -13.91
N GLU A 6 -26.06 4.65 -14.83
CA GLU A 6 -26.55 3.28 -14.87
C GLU A 6 -25.42 2.33 -15.30
N HIS A 7 -25.05 1.41 -14.42
CA HIS A 7 -24.06 0.39 -14.73
C HIS A 7 -24.66 -0.71 -15.61
N ARG A 8 -23.84 -1.23 -16.53
CA ARG A 8 -24.23 -2.38 -17.36
C ARG A 8 -24.60 -3.56 -16.46
N ASN A 9 -25.86 -3.97 -16.52
CA ASN A 9 -26.37 -5.15 -15.81
C ASN A 9 -26.84 -6.23 -16.81
N VAL A 10 -27.08 -7.44 -16.31
CA VAL A 10 -27.64 -8.54 -17.13
C VAL A 10 -29.14 -8.32 -17.35
N THR A 11 -29.75 -9.11 -18.25
CA THR A 11 -31.20 -9.04 -18.51
C THR A 11 -32.00 -9.32 -17.24
N PRO A 12 -33.22 -8.76 -17.09
CA PRO A 12 -34.03 -8.93 -15.88
C PRO A 12 -34.28 -10.39 -15.48
N LEU A 13 -34.45 -11.29 -16.45
CA LEU A 13 -34.62 -12.73 -16.20
C LEU A 13 -33.39 -13.36 -15.55
N ILE A 14 -32.19 -13.04 -16.05
CA ILE A 14 -30.94 -13.58 -15.50
C ILE A 14 -30.65 -12.94 -14.13
N ASN A 15 -30.99 -11.66 -13.94
CA ASN A 15 -30.92 -11.00 -12.64
C ASN A 15 -31.76 -11.74 -11.59
N PHE A 16 -33.00 -12.07 -11.94
CA PHE A 16 -33.91 -12.77 -11.06
C PHE A 16 -33.37 -14.16 -10.67
N ILE A 17 -32.95 -14.98 -11.64
CA ILE A 17 -32.36 -16.30 -11.37
C ILE A 17 -31.14 -16.16 -10.44
N ARG A 18 -30.30 -15.15 -10.70
CA ARG A 18 -29.07 -14.90 -9.95
C ARG A 18 -29.33 -14.48 -8.50
N ASP A 19 -30.36 -13.68 -8.26
CA ASP A 19 -30.72 -13.22 -6.92
C ASP A 19 -31.43 -14.33 -6.12
N VAL A 20 -32.29 -15.13 -6.78
CA VAL A 20 -32.95 -16.29 -6.17
C VAL A 20 -31.95 -17.38 -5.79
N CYS A 21 -31.11 -17.83 -6.73
CA CYS A 21 -30.15 -18.90 -6.47
C CYS A 21 -29.06 -18.52 -5.47
N ARG A 22 -28.72 -17.22 -5.34
CA ARG A 22 -27.70 -16.75 -4.40
C ARG A 22 -28.25 -16.40 -3.02
N GLY A 23 -29.54 -16.10 -2.91
CA GLY A 23 -30.19 -15.71 -1.64
C GLY A 23 -29.71 -14.36 -1.07
N ARG A 24 -28.94 -13.57 -1.84
CA ARG A 24 -28.48 -12.22 -1.48
C ARG A 24 -28.16 -11.38 -2.71
N LYS A 25 -28.33 -10.06 -2.58
CA LYS A 25 -28.01 -9.06 -3.62
C LYS A 25 -26.54 -9.20 -4.06
N ILE A 26 -26.29 -9.13 -5.38
CA ILE A 26 -24.91 -9.10 -5.88
C ILE A 26 -24.20 -7.83 -5.45
N THR A 27 -22.94 -7.99 -5.08
CA THR A 27 -21.91 -6.97 -5.28
C THR A 27 -21.17 -7.27 -6.59
N LEU A 28 -21.28 -6.40 -7.59
CA LEU A 28 -20.56 -6.57 -8.85
C LEU A 28 -19.05 -6.47 -8.60
N ALA A 29 -18.27 -7.41 -9.15
CA ALA A 29 -16.80 -7.37 -9.05
C ALA A 29 -16.16 -6.47 -10.11
N HIS A 30 -16.93 -6.05 -11.12
CA HIS A 30 -16.47 -5.11 -12.13
C HIS A 30 -16.32 -3.72 -11.51
N ARG A 31 -15.26 -3.01 -11.95
CA ARG A 31 -14.97 -1.65 -11.52
C ARG A 31 -15.36 -0.72 -12.68
N TYR A 32 -16.39 0.08 -12.46
CA TYR A 32 -16.83 1.07 -13.43
C TYR A 32 -16.02 2.37 -13.25
N ALA A 33 -15.96 3.20 -14.29
CA ALA A 33 -15.08 4.37 -14.30
C ALA A 33 -15.49 5.44 -13.28
N ASP A 34 -16.77 5.48 -12.91
CA ASP A 34 -17.37 6.36 -11.90
C ASP A 34 -17.13 5.88 -10.47
N ASP A 35 -17.04 4.56 -10.25
CA ASP A 35 -16.66 3.97 -8.95
C ASP A 35 -15.15 4.05 -8.68
N GLN A 36 -14.35 4.40 -9.68
CA GLN A 36 -12.90 4.49 -9.58
C GLN A 36 -12.42 5.95 -9.53
N ALA A 37 -11.30 6.16 -8.84
CA ALA A 37 -10.57 7.41 -8.98
C ALA A 37 -10.15 7.62 -10.44
N LYS A 38 -10.15 8.88 -10.89
CA LYS A 38 -9.72 9.26 -12.24
C LYS A 38 -8.30 8.75 -12.53
N ARG A 39 -8.01 8.42 -13.79
CA ARG A 39 -6.66 8.00 -14.20
C ARG A 39 -5.65 9.12 -14.06
N THR A 40 -6.06 10.34 -14.40
CA THR A 40 -5.25 11.55 -14.21
C THR A 40 -5.55 12.15 -12.85
N GLN A 41 -4.51 12.27 -12.03
CA GLN A 41 -4.56 12.92 -10.72
C GLN A 41 -3.82 14.26 -10.78
N PRO A 42 -4.24 15.28 -10.02
CA PRO A 42 -3.47 16.52 -9.90
C PRO A 42 -2.12 16.25 -9.23
N PRO A 43 -1.09 17.07 -9.49
CA PRO A 43 0.20 16.92 -8.83
C PRO A 43 0.03 17.07 -7.31
N PRO A 44 0.52 16.11 -6.49
CA PRO A 44 0.40 16.18 -5.04
C PRO A 44 1.45 17.12 -4.44
N ASN A 45 1.09 17.80 -3.34
CA ASN A 45 2.05 18.48 -2.46
C ASN A 45 2.36 17.58 -1.27
N VAL A 46 3.47 16.84 -1.34
CA VAL A 46 3.86 15.85 -0.32
C VAL A 46 4.68 16.54 0.77
N PRO A 47 4.36 16.37 2.06
CA PRO A 47 5.16 16.94 3.13
C PRO A 47 6.58 16.34 3.14
N GLY A 48 7.56 17.18 3.52
CA GLY A 48 8.93 16.72 3.72
C GLY A 48 9.04 15.71 4.86
N GLY A 49 10.11 14.91 4.83
CA GLY A 49 10.43 14.00 5.94
C GLY A 49 10.95 14.73 7.19
N PRO A 50 11.24 14.00 8.28
CA PRO A 50 11.64 14.57 9.58
C PRO A 50 12.88 15.47 9.55
N TYR A 51 13.74 15.26 8.56
CA TYR A 51 15.00 15.98 8.36
C TYR A 51 14.93 17.03 7.24
N HIS A 52 13.73 17.45 6.81
CA HIS A 52 13.54 18.56 5.87
C HIS A 52 13.67 19.91 6.61
N LYS A 53 14.87 20.23 7.11
CA LYS A 53 15.20 21.53 7.72
C LYS A 53 16.54 22.03 7.16
N THR A 54 16.89 23.29 7.41
CA THR A 54 18.07 23.94 6.82
C THR A 54 19.29 24.00 7.75
N SER A 55 19.10 23.88 9.06
CA SER A 55 20.15 23.95 10.07
C SER A 55 20.10 22.77 11.03
N GLN A 56 21.22 22.48 11.70
CA GLN A 56 21.35 21.43 12.71
C GLN A 56 20.99 20.01 12.21
N ILE A 57 21.22 19.72 10.92
CA ILE A 57 20.97 18.39 10.32
C ILE A 57 22.25 17.87 9.68
N TYR A 58 23.26 17.66 10.50
CA TYR A 58 24.43 16.94 10.04
C TYR A 58 24.07 15.47 9.84
N TYR A 59 24.49 14.88 8.71
CA TYR A 59 24.14 13.51 8.40
C TYR A 59 24.76 12.51 9.39
N TYR A 60 25.93 12.82 9.95
CA TYR A 60 26.65 11.91 10.86
C TYR A 60 25.87 11.57 12.14
N THR A 61 24.95 12.43 12.60
CA THR A 61 24.16 12.19 13.82
C THR A 61 22.98 11.25 13.59
N ARG A 62 22.68 10.90 12.34
CA ARG A 62 21.53 10.05 11.96
C ARG A 62 21.92 8.92 11.01
N ASP A 63 23.22 8.70 10.81
CA ASP A 63 23.73 7.67 9.90
C ASP A 63 23.78 6.31 10.61
N ALA A 64 22.60 5.68 10.76
CA ALA A 64 22.48 4.36 11.36
C ALA A 64 23.33 3.29 10.65
N ARG A 65 23.69 3.49 9.38
CA ARG A 65 24.56 2.57 8.63
C ARG A 65 25.96 2.47 9.24
N ARG A 66 26.46 3.53 9.88
CA ARG A 66 27.76 3.57 10.54
C ARG A 66 27.71 3.19 12.01
N GLU A 67 26.51 3.11 12.58
CA GLU A 67 26.32 2.66 13.96
C GLU A 67 26.34 1.13 14.09
N VAL A 68 26.16 0.42 12.97
CA VAL A 68 26.26 -1.04 12.92
C VAL A 68 27.67 -1.49 13.29
N LYS A 69 27.80 -2.18 14.43
CA LYS A 69 29.05 -2.77 14.90
C LYS A 69 29.13 -4.24 14.46
N PRO A 70 30.35 -4.79 14.32
CA PRO A 70 30.54 -6.23 14.20
C PRO A 70 29.86 -6.97 15.36
N PRO A 71 29.40 -8.22 15.15
CA PRO A 71 28.83 -9.02 16.22
C PRO A 71 29.84 -9.23 17.34
N ILE A 72 29.36 -9.23 18.58
CA ILE A 72 30.17 -9.51 19.76
C ILE A 72 30.41 -11.01 19.83
N LEU A 73 31.68 -11.42 19.90
CA LEU A 73 32.07 -12.82 20.10
C LEU A 73 31.95 -13.17 21.59
N ILE A 74 31.08 -14.13 21.91
CA ILE A 74 30.83 -14.58 23.29
C ILE A 74 31.79 -15.73 23.68
N ASP A 75 32.11 -16.62 22.73
CA ASP A 75 33.09 -17.69 22.90
C ASP A 75 33.81 -17.97 21.56
N GLY A 76 35.06 -18.41 21.63
CA GLY A 76 35.93 -18.69 20.49
C GLY A 76 36.25 -20.17 20.36
N VAL A 77 36.70 -20.59 19.16
CA VAL A 77 37.16 -21.97 18.96
C VAL A 77 38.43 -22.18 19.78
N LYS A 78 38.38 -23.01 20.83
CA LYS A 78 39.60 -23.55 21.47
C LYS A 78 40.35 -24.35 20.41
N GLN A 79 41.43 -23.79 19.88
CA GLN A 79 42.37 -24.57 19.08
C GLN A 79 42.96 -25.65 19.99
N ILE A 80 42.60 -26.90 19.72
CA ILE A 80 43.23 -28.05 20.37
C ILE A 80 44.61 -28.15 19.72
N THR A 81 45.65 -27.69 20.41
CA THR A 81 47.04 -27.97 20.04
C THR A 81 47.36 -29.41 20.46
N GLU A 82 47.85 -30.22 19.51
CA GLU A 82 48.38 -31.57 19.75
C GLU A 82 49.54 -31.57 20.76
#